data_AF-A0A5C6BNW3-F1
#
_entry.id   AF-A0A5C6BNW3-F1
#
_cell.length_a   1.000
_cell.length_b   1.000
_cell.length_c   1.000
_cell.angle_alpha   90.00
_cell.angle_beta   90.00
_cell.angle_gamma   90.00
#
_symmetry.space_group_name_H-M   'P 1'
#
loop_
_entity.id
_entity.type
_entity.pdbx_description
1 polymer ?
#
loop_
_entity_poly.entity_id
_entity_poly.type
_entity_poly.pdbx_seq_one_letter_code
_entity_poly.pdbx_strand_id
1 'polypeptide(L)' 'MTKRRLKKNGYGRRWLVESFMSGLKQTLGSALAARSESSLFTEAGLKVLAYALRR' A
#
# COMPACT_ATOMS: atom_id res chain seq x y z
N MET A 1 22.61 2.23 -13.05
CA MET A 1 21.76 1.11 -12.54
C MET A 1 21.71 0.01 -13.61
N THR A 2 22.42 -1.11 -13.47
CA THR A 2 22.48 -2.16 -14.52
C THR A 2 21.35 -3.18 -14.40
N LYS A 3 20.89 -3.76 -15.54
CA LYS A 3 19.79 -4.75 -15.58
C LYS A 3 20.03 -5.94 -14.64
N ARG A 4 21.28 -6.45 -14.55
CA ARG A 4 21.66 -7.51 -13.61
C ARG A 4 21.41 -7.13 -12.14
N ARG A 5 21.79 -5.91 -11.74
CA ARG A 5 21.59 -5.41 -10.37
C ARG A 5 20.11 -5.21 -10.05
N LEU A 6 19.32 -4.71 -11.01
CA LEU A 6 17.87 -4.57 -10.88
C LEU A 6 17.16 -5.92 -10.72
N LYS A 7 17.55 -6.93 -11.52
CA LYS A 7 17.02 -8.28 -11.40
C LYS A 7 17.39 -8.90 -10.04
N LYS A 8 18.64 -8.76 -9.59
CA LYS A 8 19.09 -9.23 -8.26
C LYS A 8 18.28 -8.58 -7.13
N ASN A 9 17.99 -7.28 -7.25
CA ASN A 9 17.21 -6.54 -6.26
C ASN A 9 15.69 -6.77 -6.37
N GLY A 10 15.24 -7.67 -7.26
CA GLY A 10 13.81 -7.98 -7.41
C GLY A 10 12.99 -6.84 -7.98
N TYR A 11 13.58 -5.94 -8.78
CA TYR A 11 12.92 -4.73 -9.28
C TYR A 11 11.62 -5.00 -10.04
N GLY A 12 11.47 -6.19 -10.65
CA GLY A 12 10.22 -6.62 -11.30
C GLY A 12 9.02 -6.70 -10.33
N ARG A 13 9.28 -6.89 -9.03
CA ARG A 13 8.24 -6.92 -7.98
C ARG A 13 7.80 -5.52 -7.53
N ARG A 14 8.45 -4.45 -7.99
CA ARG A 14 8.10 -3.07 -7.65
C ARG A 14 6.62 -2.81 -7.90
N TRP A 15 6.09 -3.24 -9.03
CA TRP A 15 4.70 -2.99 -9.41
C TRP A 15 3.69 -3.62 -8.44
N LEU A 16 4.05 -4.67 -7.70
CA LEU A 16 3.15 -5.31 -6.73
C LEU A 16 2.72 -4.34 -5.62
N VAL A 17 3.63 -3.49 -5.14
CA VAL A 17 3.30 -2.50 -4.10
C VAL A 17 2.38 -1.42 -4.63
N GLU A 18 2.61 -0.97 -5.87
CA GLU A 18 1.81 0.05 -6.52
C GLU A 18 0.41 -0.48 -6.84
N SER A 19 0.29 -1.71 -7.35
CA SER A 19 -1.00 -2.36 -7.57
C SER A 19 -1.77 -2.57 -6.27
N PHE A 20 -1.10 -2.99 -5.20
CA PHE A 20 -1.73 -3.15 -3.88
C PHE A 20 -2.29 -1.81 -3.37
N MET A 21 -1.47 -0.76 -3.38
CA MET A 21 -1.87 0.56 -2.88
C MET A 21 -2.96 1.21 -3.75
N SER A 22 -2.91 1.05 -5.07
CA SER A 22 -3.97 1.51 -5.97
C SER A 22 -5.30 0.82 -5.67
N GLY A 23 -5.31 -0.50 -5.54
CA GLY A 23 -6.53 -1.26 -5.23
C GLY A 23 -7.11 -0.93 -3.86
N LEU A 24 -6.25 -0.73 -2.85
CA LEU A 24 -6.65 -0.28 -1.52
C LEU A 24 -7.36 1.07 -1.57
N LYS A 25 -6.77 2.06 -2.26
CA LYS A 25 -7.33 3.42 -2.35
C LYS A 25 -8.63 3.47 -3.16
N GLN A 26 -8.77 2.64 -4.19
CA GLN A 26 -10.02 2.53 -4.95
C GLN A 26 -11.14 1.87 -4.14
N THR A 27 -10.80 0.88 -3.32
CA THR A 27 -11.78 0.10 -2.54
C THR A 27 -12.23 0.82 -1.28
N LEU A 28 -11.29 1.38 -0.51
CA LEU A 28 -11.54 1.93 0.83
C LEU A 28 -11.47 3.47 0.88
N GLY A 29 -11.23 4.11 -0.26
CA GLY A 29 -11.00 5.54 -0.37
C GLY A 29 -9.53 5.92 -0.14
N SER A 30 -9.13 7.06 -0.69
CA SER A 30 -7.74 7.52 -0.68
C SER A 30 -7.37 8.41 0.51
N ALA A 31 -8.35 8.95 1.23
CA ALA A 31 -8.16 9.90 2.32
C ALA A 31 -8.34 9.23 3.69
N LEU A 32 -7.62 9.73 4.68
CA LEU A 32 -7.87 9.45 6.09
C LEU A 32 -8.68 10.61 6.68
N ALA A 33 -9.59 10.30 7.60
CA ALA A 33 -10.53 11.28 8.15
C ALA A 33 -10.19 11.71 9.59
N ALA A 34 -9.36 10.94 10.30
CA ALA A 34 -8.99 11.27 11.68
C ALA A 34 -8.20 12.59 11.79
N ARG A 35 -8.35 13.29 12.93
CA ARG A 35 -7.70 14.60 13.16
C ARG A 35 -6.39 14.53 13.95
N SER A 36 -6.21 13.49 14.77
CA SER A 36 -4.99 13.26 15.53
C SER A 36 -4.06 12.29 14.79
N GLU A 37 -2.76 12.52 14.84
CA GLU A 37 -1.75 11.68 14.17
C GLU A 37 -1.85 10.19 14.56
N SER A 38 -2.00 9.89 15.85
CA SER A 38 -2.16 8.51 16.34
C SER A 38 -3.36 7.80 15.70
N SER A 39 -4.52 8.47 15.68
CA SER A 39 -5.73 7.96 15.06
C SER A 39 -5.62 7.82 13.54
N LEU A 40 -4.85 8.69 12.86
CA LEU A 40 -4.57 8.55 11.42
C LEU A 40 -3.80 7.25 11.13
N PHE A 41 -2.80 6.91 11.94
CA PHE A 41 -2.07 5.65 11.81
C PHE A 41 -2.96 4.44 12.09
N THR A 42 -3.81 4.49 13.11
CA THR A 42 -4.78 3.43 13.39
C THR A 42 -5.76 3.25 12.24
N GLU A 43 -6.33 4.33 11.71
CA GLU A 43 -7.23 4.29 10.56
C GLU A 43 -6.55 3.70 9.33
N ALA A 44 -5.32 4.12 9.03
CA ALA A 44 -4.54 3.58 7.92
C ALA A 44 -4.29 2.07 8.08
N GLY A 45 -3.89 1.63 9.29
CA GLY A 45 -3.68 0.21 9.60
C GLY A 45 -4.95 -0.62 9.42
N LEU A 46 -6.09 -0.12 9.92
CA LEU A 46 -7.38 -0.77 9.76
C LEU A 46 -7.81 -0.87 8.29
N LYS A 47 -7.59 0.17 7.48
CA LYS A 47 -7.86 0.11 6.04
C LYS A 47 -6.98 -0.92 5.34
N VAL A 48 -5.68 -0.96 5.64
CA VAL A 48 -4.77 -1.97 5.08
C VAL A 48 -5.23 -3.39 5.46
N LEU A 49 -5.56 -3.62 6.74
CA LEU A 49 -6.03 -4.91 7.23
C LEU A 49 -7.35 -5.32 6.56
N ALA A 50 -8.33 -4.42 6.50
CA ALA A 50 -9.62 -4.67 5.88
C ALA A 50 -9.48 -5.01 4.38
N TYR A 51 -8.62 -4.29 3.65
CA TYR A 51 -8.35 -4.59 2.24
C TYR A 51 -7.65 -5.93 2.08
N ALA A 52 -6.69 -6.25 2.95
CA ALA A 52 -5.98 -7.53 2.91
C ALA A 52 -6.89 -8.73 3.21
N LEU A 53 -7.90 -8.58 4.08
CA LEU A 53 -8.89 -9.62 4.37
C LEU A 53 -9.95 -9.79 3.27
N ARG A 54 -10.29 -8.71 2.55
CA ARG A 54 -11.26 -8.76 1.45
C ARG A 54 -10.68 -9.36 0.16
N ARG A 55 -9.38 -9.16 -0.07
CA ARG A 55 -8.66 -9.56 -1.28
C ARG A 55 -8.38 -11.05 -1.32
#